data_AF-A0A381ID52-F1
#
_entry.id   AF-A0A381ID52-F1
#
_cell.length_a   1.000
_cell.length_b   1.000
_cell.length_c   1.000
_cell.angle_alpha   90.00
_cell.angle_beta   90.00
_cell.angle_gamma   90.00
#
_symmetry.space_group_name_H-M   'P 1'
#
loop_
_entity.id
_entity.type
_entity.pdbx_description
1 polymer ?
#
loop_
_entity_poly.entity_id
_entity_poly.type
_entity_poly.pdbx_seq_one_letter_code
_entity_poly.pdbx_strand_id
1 'polypeptide(L)'
;MELQDTIFKRQSVRKFKNQDVSDEDILKMIKAAGAAPSGKNIQNWHFVVIKRRDLMEKIADVITKKQQEILVEMDKVSVDKANRFRKFVKNFTLFYLKSSSFSISFYKGI
;
A
#
# COMPACT_ATOMS: atom_id res chain seq x y z
N MET A 1 -17.07 16.32 7.45
CA MET A 1 -16.54 15.55 8.60
C MET A 1 -15.53 16.45 9.27
N GLU A 2 -15.59 16.56 10.59
CA GLU A 2 -14.62 17.37 11.34
C GLU A 2 -13.24 16.70 11.36
N LEU A 3 -12.18 17.50 11.53
CA LEU A 3 -10.79 17.01 11.47
C LEU A 3 -10.54 15.89 12.50
N GLN A 4 -10.95 16.09 13.75
CA GLN A 4 -10.71 15.12 14.83
C GLN A 4 -11.38 13.78 14.52
N ASP A 5 -12.60 13.80 13.99
CA ASP A 5 -13.33 12.59 13.60
C ASP A 5 -12.58 11.81 12.52
N THR A 6 -12.04 12.49 11.51
CA THR A 6 -11.28 11.83 10.44
C THR A 6 -10.04 11.11 10.98
N ILE A 7 -9.31 11.77 11.89
CA ILE A 7 -8.05 11.26 12.46
C ILE A 7 -8.31 10.03 13.32
N PHE A 8 -9.26 10.10 14.25
CA PHE A 8 -9.52 9.02 15.22
C PHE A 8 -10.34 7.87 14.63
N LYS A 9 -11.11 8.11 13.57
CA LYS A 9 -11.85 7.04 12.86
C LYS A 9 -10.97 6.25 11.90
N ARG A 10 -9.80 6.76 11.49
CA ARG A 10 -8.92 6.11 10.51
C ARG A 10 -8.35 4.81 11.06
N GLN A 11 -8.54 3.73 10.29
CA GLN A 11 -7.96 2.41 10.56
C GLN A 11 -7.15 1.93 9.35
N SER A 12 -6.22 1.01 9.55
CA SER A 12 -5.55 0.31 8.44
C SER A 12 -6.45 -0.82 7.93
N VAL A 13 -7.32 -0.48 6.98
CA VAL A 13 -8.32 -1.38 6.39
C VAL A 13 -7.65 -2.44 5.52
N ARG A 14 -7.99 -3.72 5.73
CA ARG A 14 -7.44 -4.89 5.01
C ARG A 14 -8.51 -5.78 4.37
N LYS A 15 -9.77 -5.38 4.49
CA LYS A 15 -10.94 -6.05 3.90
C LYS A 15 -11.82 -4.97 3.30
N PHE A 16 -12.14 -5.10 2.02
CA PHE A 16 -12.87 -4.09 1.26
C PHE A 16 -14.20 -4.64 0.79
N LYS A 17 -15.19 -3.75 0.63
CA LYS A 17 -16.40 -4.08 -0.09
C LYS A 17 -16.07 -4.11 -1.59
N ASN A 18 -16.82 -4.90 -2.35
CA ASN A 18 -16.72 -4.91 -3.81
C ASN A 18 -17.44 -3.68 -4.38
N GLN A 19 -16.88 -2.50 -4.15
CA GLN A 19 -17.42 -1.20 -4.56
C GLN A 19 -16.28 -0.40 -5.19
N ASP A 20 -16.53 0.16 -6.37
CA ASP A 20 -15.53 1.01 -7.02
C ASP A 20 -15.47 2.39 -6.35
N VAL A 21 -14.34 3.07 -6.53
CA VAL A 21 -14.09 4.43 -6.07
C VAL A 21 -14.02 5.33 -7.29
N SER A 22 -14.78 6.42 -7.28
CA SER A 22 -14.81 7.38 -8.39
C SER A 22 -13.42 7.99 -8.63
N ASP A 23 -13.11 8.31 -9.89
CA ASP A 23 -11.84 8.98 -10.22
C ASP A 23 -11.80 10.40 -9.63
N GLU A 24 -12.95 11.06 -9.51
CA GLU A 24 -13.09 12.37 -8.89
C GLU A 24 -12.67 12.34 -7.41
N ASP A 25 -13.09 11.33 -6.65
CA ASP A 25 -12.71 11.21 -5.24
C ASP A 25 -11.23 10.86 -5.08
N ILE A 26 -10.69 10.03 -5.98
CA ILE A 26 -9.24 9.74 -6.04
C ILE A 26 -8.44 11.01 -6.31
N LEU A 27 -8.87 11.83 -7.28
CA LEU A 27 -8.20 13.09 -7.62
C LEU A 27 -8.29 14.11 -6.49
N LYS A 28 -9.41 14.19 -5.75
CA LYS A 28 -9.52 15.04 -4.55
C LYS A 28 -8.50 14.61 -3.47
N MET A 29 -8.35 13.30 -3.25
CA MET A 29 -7.37 12.76 -2.30
C MET A 29 -5.92 13.08 -2.72
N ILE A 30 -5.59 12.92 -4.00
CA ILE A 30 -4.25 13.25 -4.54
C ILE A 30 -3.98 14.75 -4.44
N LYS A 31 -4.96 15.61 -4.76
CA LYS A 31 -4.85 17.06 -4.61
C LYS A 31 -4.57 17.46 -3.17
N ALA A 32 -5.28 16.84 -2.21
CA ALA A 32 -5.04 17.07 -0.78
C ALA A 32 -3.63 16.61 -0.35
N ALA A 33 -3.17 15.45 -0.84
CA ALA A 33 -1.83 14.95 -0.55
C ALA A 33 -0.73 15.87 -1.13
N GLY A 34 -0.94 16.43 -2.32
CA GLY A 34 0.00 17.35 -2.96
C GLY A 34 0.15 18.70 -2.27
N ALA A 35 -0.78 19.07 -1.39
CA ALA A 35 -0.70 20.29 -0.59
C ALA A 35 0.21 20.14 0.65
N ALA A 36 0.77 18.96 0.89
CA ALA A 36 1.70 18.75 2.00
C ALA A 36 2.96 19.63 1.84
N PRO A 37 3.57 20.10 2.94
CA PRO A 37 4.85 20.80 2.87
C PRO A 37 5.96 19.85 2.42
N SER A 38 6.93 20.37 1.68
CA SER A 38 8.12 19.62 1.28
C SER A 38 9.38 20.50 1.37
N GLY A 39 10.52 19.87 1.67
CA GLY A 39 11.81 20.57 1.72
C GLY A 39 12.07 21.29 0.40
N LYS A 40 12.35 22.60 0.46
CA LYS A 40 12.53 23.47 -0.71
C LYS A 40 11.38 23.39 -1.74
N ASN A 41 10.17 23.03 -1.28
CA ASN A 41 8.98 22.84 -2.12
C ASN A 41 9.17 21.83 -3.28
N ILE A 42 10.04 20.83 -3.11
CA ILE A 42 10.38 19.87 -4.16
C ILE A 42 9.18 19.01 -4.58
N GLN A 43 8.21 18.77 -3.69
CA GLN A 43 7.01 17.96 -3.96
C GLN A 43 7.37 16.60 -4.56
N ASN A 44 8.33 15.90 -3.95
CA ASN A 44 8.91 14.65 -4.45
C ASN A 44 8.01 13.42 -4.26
N TRP A 45 6.73 13.58 -4.50
CA TRP A 45 5.76 12.50 -4.56
C TRP A 45 5.27 12.31 -5.98
N HIS A 46 5.17 11.06 -6.39
CA HIS A 46 4.43 10.67 -7.58
C HIS A 46 3.43 9.57 -7.19
N PHE A 47 2.15 9.82 -7.46
CA PHE A 47 1.06 8.92 -7.10
C PHE A 47 0.66 8.09 -8.32
N VAL A 48 0.80 6.77 -8.22
CA VAL A 48 0.40 5.82 -9.25
C VAL A 48 -0.87 5.12 -8.79
N VAL A 49 -1.99 5.43 -9.45
CA VAL A 49 -3.29 4.82 -9.18
C VAL A 49 -3.46 3.59 -10.07
N ILE A 50 -3.78 2.45 -9.46
CA ILE A 50 -3.95 1.18 -10.16
C ILE A 50 -5.35 0.63 -9.86
N LYS A 51 -6.15 0.55 -10.92
CA LYS A 51 -7.45 -0.17 -10.94
C LYS A 51 -7.38 -1.49 -11.74
N ARG A 52 -6.34 -1.65 -12.56
CA ARG A 52 -6.21 -2.78 -13.48
C ARG A 52 -5.83 -4.05 -12.72
N ARG A 53 -6.72 -5.05 -12.76
CA ARG A 53 -6.60 -6.29 -11.99
C ARG A 53 -5.34 -7.10 -12.33
N ASP A 54 -5.03 -7.30 -13.61
CA ASP A 54 -3.84 -8.06 -14.01
C ASP A 54 -2.54 -7.41 -13.51
N LEU A 55 -2.48 -6.07 -13.46
CA LEU A 55 -1.32 -5.35 -12.95
C LEU A 55 -1.20 -5.51 -11.42
N MET A 56 -2.32 -5.51 -10.70
CA MET A 56 -2.33 -5.76 -9.25
C MET A 56 -1.83 -7.17 -8.93
N GLU A 57 -2.24 -8.18 -9.71
CA GLU A 57 -1.73 -9.56 -9.56
C GLU A 57 -0.23 -9.64 -9.86
N LYS A 58 0.25 -9.01 -10.94
CA LYS A 58 1.70 -8.95 -11.26
C LYS A 58 2.52 -8.30 -10.13
N ILE A 59 2.01 -7.25 -9.49
CA ILE A 59 2.68 -6.62 -8.34
C ILE A 59 2.72 -7.60 -7.17
N ALA A 60 1.62 -8.33 -6.91
CA ALA A 60 1.57 -9.34 -5.87
C ALA A 60 2.58 -10.47 -6.12
N ASP A 61 2.75 -10.91 -7.37
CA ASP A 61 3.73 -11.93 -7.74
C ASP A 61 5.17 -11.48 -7.45
N VAL A 62 5.52 -10.24 -7.80
CA VAL A 62 6.86 -9.70 -7.52
C VAL A 62 7.10 -9.58 -6.00
N ILE A 63 6.09 -9.12 -5.25
CA ILE A 63 6.17 -9.01 -3.79
C ILE A 63 6.32 -10.39 -3.15
N THR A 64 5.50 -11.37 -3.55
CA THR A 64 5.54 -12.72 -2.98
C THR A 64 6.84 -13.42 -3.31
N LYS A 65 7.37 -13.28 -4.53
CA LYS A 65 8.69 -13.78 -4.91
C LYS A 65 9.77 -13.24 -3.96
N LYS A 66 9.80 -11.91 -3.75
CA LYS A 66 10.81 -11.32 -2.85
C LYS A 66 10.65 -11.76 -1.40
N GLN A 67 9.42 -11.97 -0.94
CA GLN A 67 9.16 -12.52 0.39
C GLN A 67 9.71 -13.93 0.55
N GLN A 68 9.64 -14.78 -0.47
CA GLN A 68 10.23 -16.13 -0.41
C GLN A 68 11.75 -16.06 -0.27
N GLU A 69 12.40 -15.19 -1.05
CA GLU A 69 13.86 -14.97 -0.91
C GLU A 69 14.23 -14.54 0.51
N ILE A 70 13.49 -13.59 1.08
CA ILE A 70 13.69 -13.13 2.47
C ILE A 70 13.46 -14.28 3.46
N LEU A 71 12.42 -15.08 3.29
CA LEU A 71 12.11 -16.22 4.16
C LEU A 71 13.24 -17.25 4.18
N VAL A 72 13.83 -17.57 3.02
CA VAL A 72 14.97 -18.49 2.93
C VAL A 72 16.16 -18.00 3.75
N GLU A 73 16.48 -16.71 3.68
CA GLU A 73 17.56 -16.14 4.50
C GLU A 73 17.20 -16.08 5.99
N MET A 74 15.94 -15.79 6.32
CA MET A 74 15.48 -15.78 7.71
C MET A 74 15.51 -17.18 8.34
N ASP A 75 15.16 -18.22 7.57
CA ASP A 75 15.17 -19.61 8.04
C ASP A 75 16.59 -20.04 8.47
N LYS A 76 17.65 -19.50 7.83
CA LYS A 76 19.06 -19.74 8.24
C LYS A 76 19.41 -19.14 9.60
N VAL A 77 18.74 -18.07 10.01
CA VAL A 77 19.02 -17.35 11.26
C VAL A 77 18.13 -17.84 12.40
N SER A 78 16.83 -18.00 12.13
CA SER A 78 15.84 -18.47 13.11
C SER A 78 14.55 -18.88 12.43
N VAL A 79 14.27 -20.19 12.48
CA VAL A 79 13.02 -20.79 11.97
C VAL A 79 11.77 -20.15 12.61
N ASP A 80 11.81 -19.84 13.90
CA ASP A 80 10.68 -19.21 14.60
C ASP A 80 10.37 -17.81 14.07
N LYS A 81 11.40 -17.00 13.81
CA LYS A 81 11.23 -15.67 13.21
C LYS A 81 10.67 -15.77 11.79
N ALA A 82 11.20 -16.70 10.99
CA ALA A 82 10.71 -16.96 9.64
C ALA A 82 9.24 -17.43 9.64
N ASN A 83 8.85 -18.32 10.55
CA ASN A 83 7.47 -18.78 10.70
C ASN A 83 6.51 -17.65 11.07
N ARG A 84 6.90 -16.76 11.99
CA ARG A 84 6.13 -15.55 12.30
C ARG A 84 5.97 -14.68 11.05
N PHE A 85 7.05 -14.40 10.33
CA PHE A 85 7.00 -13.60 9.10
C PHE A 85 6.06 -14.22 8.06
N ARG A 86 6.21 -15.53 7.80
CA ARG A 86 5.37 -16.30 6.86
C ARG A 86 3.87 -16.18 7.17
N LYS A 87 3.50 -16.22 8.45
CA LYS A 87 2.10 -16.10 8.91
C LYS A 87 1.53 -14.69 8.73
N PHE A 88 2.34 -13.67 9.00
CA PHE A 88 1.85 -12.29 9.13
C PHE A 88 2.02 -11.44 7.86
N VAL A 89 3.07 -11.66 7.08
CA VAL A 89 3.48 -10.76 5.98
C VAL A 89 2.38 -10.56 4.94
N LYS A 90 1.61 -11.61 4.61
CA LYS A 90 0.53 -11.54 3.62
C LYS A 90 -0.55 -10.53 4.00
N ASN A 91 -0.84 -10.40 5.30
CA ASN A 91 -1.83 -9.44 5.80
C ASN A 91 -1.41 -7.98 5.62
N PHE A 92 -0.11 -7.71 5.46
CA PHE A 92 0.42 -6.35 5.28
C PHE A 92 0.75 -6.03 3.84
N THR A 93 0.91 -7.04 2.98
CA THR A 93 1.49 -6.85 1.65
C THR A 93 0.57 -7.24 0.51
N LEU A 94 -0.45 -8.07 0.74
CA LEU A 94 -1.34 -8.57 -0.31
C LEU A 94 -2.82 -8.24 -0.05
N PHE A 95 -3.11 -7.40 0.95
CA PHE A 95 -4.47 -7.03 1.33
C PHE A 95 -5.23 -6.30 0.19
N TYR A 96 -4.51 -5.59 -0.69
CA TYR A 96 -5.09 -4.84 -1.79
C TYR A 96 -5.65 -5.73 -2.90
N LEU A 97 -5.30 -7.03 -2.98
CA LEU A 97 -5.83 -7.93 -4.00
C LEU A 97 -7.35 -8.07 -3.92
N LYS A 98 -7.96 -7.78 -2.77
CA LYS A 98 -9.43 -7.81 -2.60
C LYS A 98 -10.08 -6.43 -2.74
N SER A 99 -9.30 -5.41 -3.12
CA SER A 99 -9.78 -4.05 -3.35
C SER A 99 -10.14 -3.82 -4.81
N SER A 100 -11.09 -2.92 -5.06
CA SER A 100 -11.42 -2.39 -6.39
C SER A 100 -10.31 -1.49 -6.97
N SER A 101 -9.53 -0.83 -6.09
CA SER A 101 -8.43 0.05 -6.46
C SER A 101 -7.35 0.10 -5.39
N PHE A 102 -6.12 0.44 -5.77
CA PHE A 102 -5.04 0.77 -4.84
C PHE A 102 -4.14 1.87 -5.41
N SER A 103 -3.50 2.63 -4.53
CA SER A 103 -2.56 3.69 -4.90
C SER A 103 -1.20 3.41 -4.28
N ILE A 104 -0.15 3.55 -5.09
CA ILE A 104 1.23 3.50 -4.63
C ILE A 104 1.79 4.91 -4.74
N SER A 105 2.33 5.42 -3.63
CA SER A 105 3.08 6.65 -3.62
C SER A 105 4.57 6.33 -3.59
N PHE A 106 5.32 6.92 -4.51
CA PHE A 106 6.76 6.84 -4.52
C PHE A 106 7.35 8.18 -4.11
N TYR A 107 8.33 8.12 -3.22
CA TYR A 107 9.23 9.23 -2.96
C TYR A 107 10.27 9.26 -4.08
N LYS A 108 10.20 10.27 -4.96
CA LYS A 108 11.23 10.48 -5.97
C LYS A 108 12.43 11.15 -5.28
N GLY A 109 13.31 10.34 -4.71
CA GLY A 109 14.62 10.80 -4.28
C GLY A 109 15.34 11.41 -5.47
N ILE A 110 15.76 12.66 -5.34
CA ILE A 110 16.76 13.28 -6.20
C ILE A 110 18.12 12.88 -5.65
#